data_AF-A0A2V7WTL3-F1
#
_entry.id   AF-A0A2V7WTL3-F1
#
_cell.length_a   1.000
_cell.length_b   1.000
_cell.length_c   1.000
_cell.angle_alpha   90.00
_cell.angle_beta   90.00
_cell.angle_gamma   90.00
#
_symmetry.space_group_name_H-M   'P 1'
#
loop_
_entity.id
_entity.type
_entity.pdbx_description
1 polymer ?
#
loop_
_entity_poly.entity_id
_entity_poly.type
_entity_poly.pdbx_seq_one_letter_code
_entity_poly.pdbx_strand_id
1 'polypeptide(L)'
;MPTVLIISDEADFSRRITARWQMERNIPTFTLLSGELWPRFSVDVFDVAIIGQLRRDLLSVVLEPLHSTGQPVFCVCQDSATAQLIHDRWPRVSLLRPSEHWLETLVLAASEAVHRARAEVRARGLEAACVALERQAMLGRYMLEMRHNLNNALTSVLGNSDLLLLEPGSFSAQTRAQIETIRNMTLRIHEIMQRFSSLEKEMNVVAQQAVQDSGKTFAATAAGD
;
A
#
# COMPACT_ATOMS: atom_id res chain seq x y z
N MET A 1 6.87 11.05 -8.50
CA MET A 1 6.10 12.18 -9.10
C MET A 1 5.04 11.61 -10.03
N PRO A 2 3.88 12.27 -10.24
CA PRO A 2 2.88 11.74 -11.17
C PRO A 2 3.44 11.78 -12.58
N THR A 3 3.14 10.78 -13.40
CA THR A 3 3.74 10.63 -14.73
C THR A 3 2.67 10.56 -15.80
N VAL A 4 2.72 11.47 -16.77
CA VAL A 4 1.79 11.52 -17.90
C VAL A 4 2.59 11.31 -19.19
N LEU A 5 2.22 10.27 -19.92
CA LEU A 5 2.75 9.97 -21.25
C LEU A 5 1.86 10.64 -22.30
N ILE A 6 2.43 11.49 -23.15
CA ILE A 6 1.72 12.10 -24.28
C ILE A 6 2.32 11.59 -25.58
N ILE A 7 1.50 10.96 -26.42
CA ILE A 7 1.89 10.47 -27.73
C ILE A 7 1.11 11.22 -28.80
N SER A 8 1.78 12.00 -29.64
CA SER A 8 1.15 12.71 -30.74
C SER A 8 2.16 13.09 -31.81
N ASP A 9 1.72 13.09 -33.07
CA ASP A 9 2.51 13.60 -34.19
C ASP A 9 2.39 15.13 -34.34
N GLU A 10 1.50 15.78 -33.58
CA GLU A 10 1.30 17.23 -33.56
C GLU A 10 2.01 17.87 -32.36
N ALA A 11 3.07 18.64 -32.63
CA ALA A 11 3.84 19.30 -31.55
C ALA A 11 2.99 20.26 -30.70
N ASP A 12 2.01 20.94 -31.32
CA ASP A 12 1.12 21.87 -30.62
C ASP A 12 0.14 21.17 -29.68
N PHE A 13 -0.21 19.90 -29.94
CA PHE A 13 -1.09 19.12 -29.08
C PHE A 13 -0.49 18.94 -27.68
N SER A 14 0.75 18.44 -27.63
CA SER A 14 1.50 18.25 -26.38
C SER A 14 1.73 19.58 -25.64
N ARG A 15 2.04 20.65 -26.38
CA ARG A 15 2.24 21.99 -25.81
C ARG A 15 0.97 22.53 -25.13
N ARG A 16 -0.19 22.36 -25.76
CA ARG A 16 -1.48 22.83 -25.21
C ARG A 16 -1.86 22.09 -23.93
N ILE A 17 -1.67 20.78 -23.89
CA ILE A 17 -1.95 19.97 -22.70
C ILE A 17 -1.05 20.38 -21.55
N THR A 18 0.27 20.44 -21.79
CA THR A 18 1.25 20.81 -20.76
C THR A 18 1.01 22.22 -20.24
N ALA A 19 0.75 23.21 -21.11
CA ALA A 19 0.46 24.58 -20.70
C ALA A 19 -0.83 24.69 -19.86
N ARG A 20 -1.91 24.00 -20.26
CA ARG A 20 -3.15 23.98 -19.47
C ARG A 20 -2.95 23.32 -18.11
N TRP A 21 -2.16 22.24 -18.05
CA TRP A 21 -1.90 21.52 -16.80
C TRP A 21 -0.99 22.30 -15.84
N GLN A 22 -0.14 23.20 -16.32
CA GLN A 22 0.66 24.08 -15.46
C GLN A 22 -0.20 25.02 -14.60
N MET A 23 -1.46 25.23 -14.97
CA MET A 23 -2.42 26.00 -14.17
C MET A 23 -3.04 25.16 -13.04
N GLU A 24 -2.85 23.83 -13.04
CA GLU A 24 -3.33 22.95 -11.99
C GLU A 24 -2.38 22.94 -10.79
N ARG A 25 -2.93 22.67 -9.59
CA ARG A 25 -2.13 22.61 -8.36
C ARG A 25 -1.08 21.49 -8.39
N ASN A 26 -1.37 20.39 -9.08
CA ASN A 26 -0.52 19.21 -9.13
C ASN A 26 -0.01 19.00 -10.56
N ILE A 27 1.25 19.34 -10.78
CA ILE A 27 1.89 19.23 -12.09
C ILE A 27 2.63 17.87 -12.18
N PRO A 28 2.25 16.99 -13.13
CA PRO A 28 2.96 15.74 -13.35
C PRO A 28 4.26 15.96 -14.13
N THR A 29 5.13 14.97 -14.05
CA THR A 29 6.23 14.80 -14.99
C THR A 29 5.64 14.32 -16.32
N PHE A 30 5.97 15.03 -17.39
CA PHE A 30 5.51 14.69 -18.74
C PHE A 30 6.60 13.95 -19.52
N THR A 31 6.21 12.89 -20.20
CA THR A 31 7.02 12.24 -21.22
C THR A 31 6.32 12.43 -22.56
N LEU A 32 6.98 13.07 -23.52
CA LEU A 32 6.41 13.39 -24.83
C LEU A 32 7.06 12.52 -25.90
N LEU A 33 6.25 11.82 -26.70
CA LEU A 33 6.71 10.98 -27.80
C LEU A 33 5.88 11.25 -29.07
N SER A 34 6.50 11.08 -30.24
CA SER A 34 5.76 10.92 -31.51
C SER A 34 5.34 9.45 -31.66
N GLY A 35 4.27 9.21 -32.42
CA GLY A 35 3.80 7.85 -32.71
C GLY A 35 4.86 6.97 -33.35
N GLU A 36 5.78 7.54 -34.14
CA GLU A 36 6.87 6.80 -34.80
C GLU A 36 7.97 6.31 -33.83
N LEU A 37 8.10 6.95 -32.67
CA LEU A 37 9.09 6.60 -31.66
C LEU A 37 8.59 5.48 -30.73
N TRP A 38 7.30 5.13 -30.82
CA TRP A 38 6.70 4.04 -30.07
C TRP A 38 6.70 2.72 -30.88
N PRO A 39 7.01 1.56 -30.28
CA PRO A 39 7.36 1.32 -28.88
C PRO A 39 8.89 1.35 -28.61
N ARG A 40 9.71 1.85 -29.55
CA ARG A 40 11.18 1.79 -29.46
C ARG A 40 11.74 2.46 -28.20
N PHE A 41 11.03 3.45 -27.65
CA PHE A 41 11.32 4.09 -26.36
C PHE A 41 10.22 3.77 -25.35
N SER A 42 10.00 2.47 -25.04
CA SER A 42 9.01 2.06 -24.06
C SER A 42 9.26 2.77 -22.73
N VAL A 43 8.28 3.52 -22.26
CA VAL A 43 8.33 4.13 -20.95
C VAL A 43 7.91 3.07 -19.94
N ASP A 44 8.85 2.65 -19.08
CA ASP A 44 8.63 1.54 -18.15
C ASP A 44 7.51 1.81 -17.13
N VAL A 45 7.23 3.09 -16.82
CA VAL A 45 6.19 3.47 -15.86
C VAL A 45 5.53 4.81 -16.25
N PHE A 46 4.21 4.80 -16.40
CA PHE A 46 3.38 6.00 -16.49
C PHE A 46 2.07 5.80 -15.70
N ASP A 47 1.49 6.87 -15.15
CA ASP A 47 0.20 6.83 -14.44
C ASP A 47 -0.98 7.00 -15.41
N VAL A 48 -0.82 7.79 -16.48
CA VAL A 48 -1.84 8.01 -17.52
C VAL A 48 -1.18 8.22 -18.88
N ALA A 49 -1.80 7.69 -19.94
CA ALA A 49 -1.42 7.99 -21.33
C ALA A 49 -2.47 8.87 -22.02
N ILE A 50 -2.00 9.85 -22.80
CA ILE A 50 -2.81 10.75 -23.62
C ILE A 50 -2.32 10.66 -25.05
N ILE A 51 -3.25 10.37 -25.96
CA ILE A 51 -2.95 10.15 -27.37
C ILE A 51 -3.63 11.23 -28.17
N GLY A 52 -2.85 11.99 -28.93
CA GLY A 52 -3.35 12.96 -29.89
C GLY A 52 -3.71 12.31 -31.22
N GLN A 53 -3.82 13.12 -32.26
CA GLN A 53 -4.00 12.58 -33.60
C GLN A 53 -2.78 11.76 -34.01
N LEU A 54 -3.06 10.55 -34.51
CA LEU A 54 -2.08 9.61 -35.04
C LEU A 54 -2.55 9.13 -36.41
N ARG A 55 -1.59 8.76 -37.27
CA ARG A 55 -1.91 8.05 -38.52
C ARG A 55 -2.55 6.68 -38.22
N ARG A 56 -3.49 6.25 -39.06
CA ARG A 56 -4.28 5.03 -38.84
C ARG A 56 -3.44 3.75 -38.73
N ASP A 57 -2.33 3.67 -39.47
CA ASP A 57 -1.37 2.58 -39.42
C ASP A 57 -0.64 2.48 -38.07
N LEU A 58 -0.43 3.61 -37.39
CA LEU A 58 0.21 3.67 -36.08
C LEU A 58 -0.73 3.38 -34.91
N LEU A 59 -2.05 3.45 -35.10
CA LEU A 59 -3.02 3.27 -34.02
C LEU A 59 -2.86 1.92 -33.32
N SER A 60 -2.73 0.82 -34.08
CA SER A 60 -2.57 -0.50 -33.47
C SER A 60 -1.21 -0.65 -32.78
N VAL A 61 -0.16 -0.05 -33.34
CA VAL A 61 1.20 -0.09 -32.77
C VAL A 61 1.25 0.64 -31.42
N VAL A 62 0.48 1.72 -31.28
CA VAL A 62 0.43 2.53 -30.05
C VAL A 62 -0.58 2.00 -29.05
N LEU A 63 -1.81 1.71 -29.48
CA LEU A 63 -2.91 1.38 -28.56
C LEU A 63 -2.83 -0.04 -28.03
N GLU A 64 -2.34 -1.01 -28.80
CA GLU A 64 -2.28 -2.41 -28.35
C GLU A 64 -1.38 -2.59 -27.10
N PRO A 65 -0.13 -2.07 -27.08
CA PRO A 65 0.70 -2.17 -25.88
C PRO A 65 0.13 -1.36 -24.72
N LEU A 66 -0.39 -0.15 -24.96
CA LEU A 66 -0.97 0.68 -23.90
C LEU A 66 -2.20 0.05 -23.27
N HIS A 67 -3.07 -0.57 -24.07
CA HIS A 67 -4.25 -1.28 -23.58
C HIS A 67 -3.87 -2.42 -22.63
N SER A 68 -2.78 -3.13 -22.92
CA SER A 68 -2.30 -4.24 -22.09
C SER A 68 -1.76 -3.80 -20.72
N THR A 69 -1.33 -2.55 -20.57
CA THR A 69 -0.81 -2.02 -19.29
C THR A 69 -1.88 -1.87 -18.21
N GLY A 70 -3.15 -1.77 -18.60
CA GLY A 70 -4.26 -1.49 -17.69
C GLY A 70 -4.29 -0.07 -17.11
N GLN A 71 -3.33 0.79 -17.47
CA GLN A 71 -3.35 2.20 -17.10
C GLN A 71 -4.44 2.96 -17.87
N PRO A 72 -4.98 4.06 -17.33
CA PRO A 72 -5.93 4.90 -18.05
C PRO A 72 -5.32 5.50 -19.32
N VAL A 73 -6.01 5.33 -20.44
CA VAL A 73 -5.62 5.88 -21.75
C VAL A 73 -6.72 6.79 -22.25
N PHE A 74 -6.36 8.03 -22.58
CA PHE A 74 -7.24 8.98 -23.24
C PHE A 74 -6.78 9.18 -24.68
N CYS A 75 -7.71 9.16 -25.63
CA CYS A 75 -7.41 9.38 -27.03
C CYS A 75 -8.31 10.48 -27.60
N VAL A 76 -7.68 11.50 -28.17
CA VAL A 76 -8.36 12.64 -28.79
C VAL A 76 -8.49 12.37 -30.29
N CYS A 77 -9.71 12.14 -30.75
CA CYS A 77 -10.01 11.76 -32.13
C CYS A 77 -11.03 12.72 -32.74
N GLN A 78 -10.72 13.28 -33.91
CA GLN A 78 -11.64 14.09 -34.70
C GLN A 78 -12.54 13.23 -35.60
N ASP A 79 -11.99 12.16 -36.17
CA ASP A 79 -12.67 11.31 -37.13
C ASP A 79 -13.60 10.28 -36.45
N SER A 80 -14.88 10.29 -36.81
CA SER A 80 -15.87 9.36 -36.26
C SER A 80 -15.59 7.91 -36.62
N ALA A 81 -15.01 7.64 -37.80
CA ALA A 81 -14.68 6.27 -38.20
C ALA A 81 -13.50 5.72 -37.39
N THR A 82 -12.50 6.57 -37.08
CA THR A 82 -11.39 6.21 -36.20
C THR A 82 -11.86 6.04 -34.75
N ALA A 83 -12.74 6.91 -34.26
CA ALA A 83 -13.33 6.78 -32.93
C ALA A 83 -14.09 5.46 -32.76
N GLN A 84 -14.91 5.07 -33.76
CA GLN A 84 -15.63 3.80 -33.73
C GLN A 84 -14.67 2.60 -33.69
N LEU A 85 -13.64 2.61 -34.54
CA LEU A 85 -12.60 1.56 -34.56
C LEU A 85 -11.93 1.40 -33.19
N ILE A 86 -11.58 2.52 -32.54
CA ILE A 86 -10.92 2.48 -31.22
C ILE A 86 -11.88 1.96 -30.16
N HIS A 87 -13.14 2.39 -30.19
CA HIS A 87 -14.15 1.92 -29.26
C HIS A 87 -14.36 0.40 -29.35
N ASP A 88 -14.45 -0.12 -30.58
CA ASP A 88 -14.70 -1.54 -30.82
C ASP A 88 -13.50 -2.42 -30.47
N ARG A 89 -12.28 -1.94 -30.74
CA ARG A 89 -11.04 -2.72 -30.57
C ARG A 89 -10.36 -2.55 -29.21
N TRP A 90 -10.41 -1.35 -28.62
CA TRP A 90 -9.77 -1.03 -27.34
C TRP A 90 -10.76 -0.32 -26.39
N PRO A 91 -11.76 -1.04 -25.87
CA PRO A 91 -12.90 -0.45 -25.14
C PRO A 91 -12.53 0.25 -23.83
N ARG A 92 -11.31 0.03 -23.30
CA ARG A 92 -10.79 0.71 -22.10
C ARG A 92 -10.18 2.09 -22.39
N VAL A 93 -10.03 2.45 -23.67
CA VAL A 93 -9.52 3.75 -24.09
C VAL A 93 -10.66 4.76 -24.05
N SER A 94 -10.49 5.82 -23.27
CA SER A 94 -11.45 6.91 -23.17
C SER A 94 -11.30 7.86 -24.36
N LEU A 95 -12.33 7.94 -25.19
CA LEU A 95 -12.34 8.76 -26.39
C LEU A 95 -12.85 10.18 -26.08
N LEU A 96 -12.09 11.18 -26.51
CA LEU A 96 -12.51 12.58 -26.50
C LEU A 96 -12.59 13.12 -27.93
N ARG A 97 -13.72 13.73 -28.26
CA ARG A 97 -13.87 14.49 -29.51
C ARG A 97 -13.46 15.94 -29.27
N PRO A 98 -12.66 16.55 -30.16
CA PRO A 98 -12.37 17.98 -30.07
C PRO A 98 -13.64 18.83 -30.19
N SER A 99 -14.11 19.33 -29.05
CA SER A 99 -15.18 20.31 -28.90
C SER A 99 -14.63 21.60 -28.29
N GLU A 100 -15.45 22.63 -28.09
CA GLU A 100 -15.02 23.94 -27.57
C GLU A 100 -14.22 23.87 -26.25
N HIS A 101 -14.37 22.80 -25.46
CA HIS A 101 -13.73 22.62 -24.13
C HIS A 101 -13.04 21.26 -23.95
N TRP A 102 -12.58 20.65 -25.05
CA TRP A 102 -11.97 19.31 -24.97
C TRP A 102 -10.71 19.28 -24.11
N LEU A 103 -9.96 20.38 -24.07
CA LEU A 103 -8.68 20.47 -23.38
C LEU A 103 -8.88 20.51 -21.85
N GLU A 104 -9.86 21.28 -21.38
CA GLU A 104 -10.25 21.38 -19.98
C GLU A 104 -10.78 20.03 -19.49
N THR A 105 -11.63 19.40 -20.30
CA THR A 105 -12.22 18.08 -19.99
C THR A 105 -11.13 17.02 -19.91
N LEU A 106 -10.19 17.02 -20.87
CA LEU A 106 -9.06 16.08 -20.89
C LEU A 106 -8.17 16.22 -19.66
N VAL A 107 -7.73 17.45 -19.37
CA VAL A 107 -6.81 17.73 -18.26
C VAL A 107 -7.46 17.39 -16.92
N LEU A 108 -8.75 17.71 -16.75
CA LEU A 108 -9.50 17.35 -15.55
C LEU A 108 -9.62 15.82 -15.40
N ALA A 109 -10.07 15.13 -16.45
CA ALA A 109 -10.27 13.68 -16.41
C ALA A 109 -8.95 12.92 -16.21
N ALA A 110 -7.88 13.37 -16.86
CA ALA A 110 -6.56 12.77 -16.74
C ALA A 110 -5.93 13.07 -15.37
N SER A 111 -6.12 14.27 -14.80
CA SER A 111 -5.70 14.59 -13.43
C SER A 111 -6.38 13.68 -12.41
N GLU A 112 -7.69 13.52 -12.54
CA GLU A 112 -8.47 12.64 -11.68
C GLU A 112 -8.06 11.16 -11.84
N ALA A 113 -7.76 10.71 -13.07
CA ALA A 113 -7.22 9.38 -13.32
C ALA A 113 -5.87 9.14 -12.64
N VAL A 114 -4.95 10.12 -12.70
CA VAL A 114 -3.67 10.09 -11.96
C VAL A 114 -3.91 10.02 -10.45
N HIS A 115 -4.83 10.84 -9.93
CA HIS A 115 -5.17 10.85 -8.50
C HIS A 115 -5.71 9.50 -8.03
N ARG A 116 -6.61 8.89 -8.81
CA ARG A 116 -7.18 7.58 -8.54
C ARG A 116 -6.14 6.46 -8.56
N ALA A 117 -5.33 6.37 -9.61
CA ALA A 117 -4.29 5.35 -9.74
C ALA A 117 -3.34 5.37 -8.53
N ARG A 118 -2.98 6.57 -8.06
CA ARG A 118 -2.12 6.74 -6.89
C ARG A 118 -2.80 6.41 -5.58
N ALA A 119 -4.08 6.76 -5.44
CA ALA A 119 -4.85 6.38 -4.27
C ALA A 119 -4.94 4.85 -4.15
N GLU A 120 -5.14 4.16 -5.27
CA GLU A 120 -5.19 2.71 -5.34
C GLU A 120 -3.84 2.06 -4.99
N VAL A 121 -2.72 2.56 -5.52
CA VAL A 121 -1.38 2.07 -5.16
C VAL A 121 -1.11 2.25 -3.66
N ARG A 122 -1.48 3.41 -3.09
CA ARG A 122 -1.34 3.65 -1.64
C ARG A 122 -2.24 2.71 -0.83
N ALA A 123 -3.49 2.52 -1.26
CA ALA A 123 -4.43 1.62 -0.60
C ALA A 123 -3.89 0.19 -0.56
N ARG A 124 -3.43 -0.36 -1.70
CA ARG A 124 -2.79 -1.68 -1.76
C ARG A 124 -1.55 -1.79 -0.87
N GLY A 125 -0.74 -0.72 -0.80
CA GLY A 125 0.41 -0.66 0.10
C GLY A 125 0.01 -0.73 1.59
N LEU A 126 -1.05 0.00 1.96
CA LEU A 126 -1.60 -0.05 3.32
C LEU A 126 -2.25 -1.39 3.63
N GLU A 127 -2.98 -1.99 2.71
CA GLU A 127 -3.55 -3.34 2.85
C GLU A 127 -2.46 -4.37 3.12
N ALA A 128 -1.36 -4.35 2.37
CA ALA A 128 -0.22 -5.23 2.59
C ALA A 128 0.43 -5.03 3.97
N ALA A 129 0.56 -3.77 4.41
CA ALA A 129 1.07 -3.45 5.74
C ALA A 129 0.12 -3.94 6.86
N CYS A 130 -1.20 -3.77 6.67
CA CYS A 130 -2.21 -4.28 7.61
C CYS A 130 -2.12 -5.80 7.75
N VAL A 131 -2.00 -6.55 6.66
CA VAL A 131 -1.84 -8.01 6.70
C VAL A 131 -0.59 -8.40 7.51
N ALA A 132 0.50 -7.66 7.38
CA ALA A 132 1.72 -7.92 8.17
C ALA A 132 1.50 -7.65 9.67
N LEU A 133 0.84 -6.54 10.01
CA LEU A 133 0.51 -6.17 11.40
C LEU A 133 -0.49 -7.16 12.03
N GLU A 134 -1.48 -7.62 11.27
CA GLU A 134 -2.46 -8.63 11.73
C GLU A 134 -1.79 -9.96 12.10
N ARG A 135 -0.79 -10.40 11.30
CA ARG A 135 0.01 -11.59 11.62
C ARG A 135 0.77 -11.41 12.93
N GLN A 136 1.42 -10.26 13.13
CA GLN A 136 2.12 -9.96 14.38
C GLN A 136 1.16 -9.91 15.58
N ALA A 137 0.00 -9.29 15.42
CA ALA A 137 -1.04 -9.25 16.44
C ALA A 137 -1.57 -10.66 16.77
N MET A 138 -1.71 -11.54 15.78
CA MET A 138 -2.11 -12.93 15.99
C MET A 138 -1.10 -13.70 16.84
N LEU A 139 0.21 -13.53 16.57
CA LEU A 139 1.26 -14.13 17.39
C LEU A 139 1.22 -13.60 18.83
N GLY A 140 1.04 -12.29 19.02
CA GLY A 140 0.89 -11.70 20.35
C GLY A 140 -0.31 -12.27 21.11
N ARG A 141 -1.49 -12.38 20.47
CA ARG A 141 -2.68 -13.00 21.06
C ARG A 141 -2.43 -14.45 21.45
N TYR A 142 -1.79 -15.23 20.58
CA TYR A 142 -1.46 -16.61 20.87
C TYR A 142 -0.49 -16.76 22.06
N MET A 143 0.51 -15.88 22.18
CA MET A 143 1.40 -15.87 23.35
C MET A 143 0.65 -15.60 24.66
N LEU A 144 -0.31 -14.68 24.64
CA LEU A 144 -1.14 -14.35 25.80
C LEU A 144 -2.09 -15.49 26.17
N GLU A 145 -2.66 -16.17 25.17
CA GLU A 145 -3.47 -17.38 25.35
C GLU A 145 -2.64 -18.51 25.97
N MET A 146 -1.41 -18.71 25.49
CA MET A 146 -0.50 -19.75 25.97
C MET A 146 0.10 -19.47 27.36
N ARG A 147 -0.09 -18.27 27.92
CA ARG A 147 0.49 -17.82 29.20
C ARG A 147 0.25 -18.81 30.34
N HIS A 148 -1.00 -19.26 30.51
CA HIS A 148 -1.34 -20.18 31.61
C HIS A 148 -0.63 -21.52 31.45
N ASN A 149 -0.62 -22.08 30.24
CA ASN A 149 0.03 -23.36 29.95
C ASN A 149 1.55 -23.28 30.15
N LEU A 150 2.18 -22.20 29.67
CA LEU A 150 3.60 -21.92 29.89
C LEU A 150 3.92 -21.80 31.39
N ASN A 151 3.14 -21.01 32.15
CA ASN A 151 3.35 -20.85 33.57
C ASN A 151 3.22 -22.17 34.35
N ASN A 152 2.27 -23.03 33.98
CA ASN A 152 2.12 -24.35 34.61
C ASN A 152 3.33 -25.25 34.32
N ALA A 153 3.81 -25.27 33.08
CA ALA A 153 5.00 -26.04 32.72
C ALA A 153 6.25 -25.54 33.46
N LEU A 154 6.47 -24.22 33.49
CA LEU A 154 7.58 -23.60 34.22
C LEU A 154 7.51 -23.87 35.73
N THR A 155 6.32 -23.80 36.33
CA THR A 155 6.11 -24.11 37.76
C THR A 155 6.52 -25.56 38.07
N SER A 156 6.16 -26.51 37.20
CA SER A 156 6.56 -27.91 37.33
C SER A 156 8.08 -28.10 37.20
N VAL A 157 8.71 -27.49 36.19
CA VAL A 157 10.17 -27.57 36.00
C VAL A 157 10.92 -26.96 37.19
N LEU A 158 10.44 -25.81 37.69
CA LEU A 158 11.02 -25.12 38.84
C LEU A 158 10.92 -26.00 40.10
N GLY A 159 9.72 -26.49 40.41
CA GLY A 159 9.48 -27.34 41.57
C GLY A 159 10.31 -28.63 41.54
N ASN A 160 10.39 -29.29 40.39
CA ASN A 160 11.24 -30.48 40.25
C ASN A 160 12.74 -30.16 40.43
N SER A 161 13.20 -29.02 39.89
CA SER A 161 14.60 -28.59 40.07
C SER A 161 14.89 -28.30 41.55
N ASP A 162 13.98 -27.63 42.25
CA ASP A 162 14.10 -27.37 43.68
C ASP A 162 14.13 -28.67 44.50
N LEU A 163 13.23 -29.63 44.21
CA LEU A 163 13.22 -30.94 44.86
C LEU A 163 14.54 -31.71 44.67
N LEU A 164 15.08 -31.74 43.45
CA LEU A 164 16.35 -32.41 43.16
C LEU A 164 17.54 -31.76 43.86
N LEU A 165 17.48 -30.45 44.13
CA LEU A 165 18.54 -29.70 44.83
C LEU A 165 18.47 -29.81 46.36
N LEU A 166 17.34 -30.27 46.92
CA LEU A 166 17.13 -30.41 48.36
C LEU A 166 17.87 -31.61 48.96
N GLU A 167 18.12 -32.69 48.19
CA GLU A 167 18.79 -33.88 48.69
C GLU A 167 20.34 -33.73 48.66
N PRO A 168 21.03 -33.71 49.81
CA PRO A 168 22.48 -33.57 49.85
C PRO A 168 23.17 -34.87 49.39
N GLY A 169 24.13 -34.76 48.47
CA GLY A 169 24.98 -35.88 48.07
C GLY A 169 24.39 -36.86 47.04
N SER A 170 23.16 -36.61 46.56
CA SER A 170 22.50 -37.42 45.52
C SER A 170 23.11 -37.23 44.13
N PHE A 171 23.71 -36.06 43.87
CA PHE A 171 24.26 -35.69 42.57
C PHE A 171 25.72 -35.21 42.65
N SER A 172 26.45 -35.40 41.56
CA SER A 172 27.77 -34.80 41.38
C SER A 172 27.69 -33.26 41.41
N ALA A 173 28.79 -32.59 41.75
CA ALA A 173 28.85 -31.13 41.73
C ALA A 173 28.50 -30.55 40.35
N GLN A 174 28.90 -31.23 39.27
CA GLN A 174 28.59 -30.83 37.90
C GLN A 174 27.09 -30.94 37.59
N THR A 175 26.46 -32.06 37.96
CA THR A 175 25.02 -32.27 37.76
C THR A 175 24.20 -31.27 38.56
N ARG A 176 24.63 -30.96 39.79
CA ARG A 176 24.00 -29.94 40.63
C ARG A 176 24.03 -28.55 39.97
N ALA A 177 25.19 -28.14 39.45
CA ALA A 177 25.33 -26.88 38.73
C ALA A 177 24.44 -26.79 37.46
N GLN A 178 24.24 -27.92 36.77
CA GLN A 178 23.30 -27.99 35.64
C GLN A 178 21.85 -27.80 36.09
N ILE A 179 21.43 -28.43 37.18
CA ILE A 179 20.07 -28.27 37.72
C ILE A 179 19.83 -26.83 38.18
N GLU A 180 20.81 -26.19 38.83
CA GLU A 180 20.74 -24.76 39.18
C GLU A 180 20.63 -23.86 37.93
N THR A 181 21.31 -24.21 36.85
CA THR A 181 21.19 -23.49 35.57
C THR A 181 19.78 -23.61 34.99
N ILE A 182 19.19 -24.80 35.00
CA ILE A 182 17.80 -25.03 34.55
C ILE A 182 16.83 -24.21 35.40
N ARG A 183 16.98 -24.27 36.72
CA ARG A 183 16.18 -23.48 37.68
C ARG A 183 16.22 -21.99 37.38
N ASN A 184 17.42 -21.44 37.20
CA ASN A 184 17.61 -20.02 36.90
C ASN A 184 17.04 -19.62 35.53
N MET A 185 17.19 -20.48 34.51
CA MET A 185 16.59 -20.24 33.19
C MET A 185 15.05 -20.27 33.23
N THR A 186 14.46 -21.17 34.00
CA THR A 186 13.00 -21.24 34.23
C THR A 186 12.48 -19.94 34.85
N LEU A 187 13.14 -19.41 35.88
CA LEU A 187 12.80 -18.12 36.49
C LEU A 187 12.90 -16.97 35.48
N ARG A 188 13.97 -16.94 34.68
CA ARG A 188 14.15 -15.92 33.64
C ARG A 188 13.02 -15.95 32.59
N ILE A 189 12.58 -17.14 32.17
CA ILE A 189 11.45 -17.26 31.24
C ILE A 189 10.15 -16.78 31.90
N HIS A 190 9.93 -17.09 33.18
CA HIS A 190 8.78 -16.61 33.93
C HIS A 190 8.73 -15.07 33.97
N GLU A 191 9.86 -14.40 34.24
CA GLU A 191 9.95 -12.93 34.21
C GLU A 191 9.62 -12.34 32.83
N ILE A 192 10.10 -12.97 31.75
CA ILE A 192 9.79 -12.55 30.38
C ILE A 192 8.27 -12.62 30.12
N MET A 193 7.60 -13.68 30.57
CA MET A 193 6.14 -13.83 30.43
C MET A 193 5.35 -12.80 31.25
N GLN A 194 5.86 -12.43 32.43
CA GLN A 194 5.28 -11.35 33.23
C GLN A 194 5.40 -10.00 32.51
N ARG A 195 6.55 -9.70 31.89
CA ARG A 195 6.73 -8.48 31.09
C ARG A 195 5.76 -8.40 29.92
N PHE A 196 5.53 -9.50 29.20
CA PHE A 196 4.52 -9.54 28.14
C PHE A 196 3.11 -9.23 28.65
N SER A 197 2.76 -9.73 29.85
CA SER A 197 1.46 -9.46 30.47
C SER A 197 1.32 -8.02 30.97
N SER A 198 2.41 -7.38 31.43
CA SER A 198 2.40 -5.96 31.78
C SER A 198 2.18 -5.10 30.54
N LEU A 199 2.91 -5.41 29.46
CA LEU A 199 2.81 -4.69 28.21
C LEU A 199 1.40 -4.77 27.59
N GLU A 200 0.76 -5.94 27.66
CA GLU A 200 -0.66 -6.12 27.28
C GLU A 200 -1.57 -5.14 28.03
N LYS A 201 -1.40 -5.02 29.36
CA LYS A 201 -2.22 -4.12 30.19
C LYS A 201 -1.99 -2.65 29.84
N GLU A 202 -0.73 -2.25 29.68
CA GLU A 202 -0.36 -0.89 29.27
C GLU A 202 -0.98 -0.53 27.92
N MET A 203 -0.89 -1.42 26.93
CA MET A 203 -1.52 -1.22 25.61
C MET A 203 -3.04 -1.07 25.69
N ASN A 204 -3.72 -1.86 26.53
CA ASN A 204 -5.16 -1.76 26.72
C ASN A 204 -5.57 -0.42 27.36
N VAL A 205 -4.79 0.10 28.31
CA VAL A 205 -5.02 1.41 28.92
C VAL A 205 -4.86 2.53 27.88
N VAL A 206 -3.79 2.49 27.09
CA VAL A 206 -3.56 3.47 26.01
C VAL A 206 -4.70 3.44 24.98
N ALA A 207 -5.16 2.25 24.59
CA ALA A 207 -6.28 2.11 23.66
C ALA A 207 -7.58 2.71 24.21
N GLN A 208 -7.89 2.48 25.49
CA GLN A 208 -9.08 3.06 26.14
C GLN A 208 -9.01 4.58 26.23
N GLN A 209 -7.83 5.15 26.53
CA GLN A 209 -7.62 6.60 26.57
C GLN A 209 -7.84 7.24 25.19
N ALA A 210 -7.30 6.64 24.13
CA ALA A 210 -7.46 7.15 22.77
C ALA A 210 -8.94 7.20 22.32
N VAL A 211 -9.74 6.21 22.71
CA VAL A 211 -11.18 6.17 22.42
C VAL A 211 -11.92 7.28 23.19
N GLN A 212 -11.58 7.49 24.47
CA GLN A 212 -12.20 8.55 25.28
C GLN A 212 -11.88 9.95 24.77
N ASP A 213 -10.64 10.20 24.35
CA ASP A 213 -10.22 11.51 23.85
C ASP A 213 -10.79 11.82 22.47
N SER A 214 -10.94 10.80 21.61
CA SER A 214 -11.66 10.92 20.35
C SER A 214 -13.14 11.28 20.59
N GLY A 215 -13.80 10.60 21.53
CA GLY A 215 -15.20 10.89 21.90
C GLY A 215 -15.40 12.29 22.47
N LYS A 216 -14.48 12.78 23.31
CA LYS A 216 -14.52 14.17 23.83
C LYS A 216 -14.33 15.20 22.72
N THR A 217 -13.46 14.92 21.74
CA THR A 217 -13.23 15.81 20.60
C THR A 217 -14.50 15.94 19.75
N PHE A 218 -15.16 14.82 19.46
CA PHE A 218 -16.44 14.82 18.73
C PHE A 218 -17.57 15.53 19.50
N ALA A 219 -17.65 15.35 20.82
CA ALA A 219 -18.63 16.05 21.66
C ALA A 219 -18.37 17.57 21.76
N ALA A 220 -17.09 17.98 21.79
CA ALA A 220 -16.71 19.39 21.82
C ALA A 220 -17.00 20.11 20.49
N THR A 221 -16.83 19.45 19.36
CA THR A 221 -17.26 19.98 18.05
C THR A 221 -18.78 20.05 17.89
N ALA A 222 -19.53 19.15 18.53
CA ALA A 222 -21.00 19.15 18.44
C ALA A 222 -21.68 20.15 19.40
N ALA A 223 -20.97 20.66 20.41
CA ALA A 223 -21.46 21.67 21.36
C ALA A 223 -21.03 23.11 21.00
N GLY A 224 -20.38 23.29 19.85
CA GLY A 224 -19.87 24.58 19.36
C GLY A 224 -20.68 25.22 18.22
N ASP A 225 -21.78 24.59 17.81
CA ASP A 225 -22.81 25.13 16.88
C ASP A 225 -24.07 25.55 17.66
#